data_AF-A0A5E6YGT5-F1
#
_entry.id   AF-A0A5E6YGT5-F1
#
_cell.length_a   1.000
_cell.length_b   1.000
_cell.length_c   1.000
_cell.angle_alpha   90.00
_cell.angle_beta   90.00
_cell.angle_gamma   90.00
#
_symmetry.space_group_name_H-M   'P 1'
#
loop_
_entity.id
_entity.type
_entity.pdbx_description
1 polymer ?
#
loop_
_entity_poly.entity_id
_entity_poly.type
_entity_poly.pdbx_seq_one_letter_code
_entity_poly.pdbx_strand_id
1 'polypeptide(L)'
;MPQAVLTGHQAEQVINSAELHLEQIIELIKVADAKGQDVARVHSGDPSLYGAIGEQIRCLRELGIAFEIIPGVTATAACAAILGAELTLPDISQTVILTRYAEKTVMPAGEELASLAQHKATMAIHLGVKNLDKIVAELIPHYGSDCPIAVIHRASWPDQDWVQGTLADIAAKVQAKGFRRTALILVGRVLANDSFAESSLYRAGHAHLYRP
;
A
#
# COMPACT_ATOMS: atom_id res chain seq x y z
N MET A 1 -2.28 13.92 -4.28
CA MET A 1 -0.85 13.57 -4.15
C MET A 1 -0.11 14.67 -3.40
N PRO A 2 1.03 14.38 -2.75
CA PRO A 2 1.88 15.43 -2.21
C PRO A 2 2.33 16.40 -3.29
N GLN A 3 2.31 17.71 -3.00
CA GLN A 3 2.83 18.74 -3.92
C GLN A 3 4.31 18.51 -4.27
N ALA A 4 5.07 17.89 -3.37
CA ALA A 4 6.45 17.49 -3.59
C ALA A 4 6.65 16.63 -4.85
N VAL A 5 5.66 15.81 -5.23
CA VAL A 5 5.73 14.96 -6.44
C VAL A 5 5.69 15.78 -7.73
N LEU A 6 5.10 16.97 -7.70
CA LEU A 6 4.98 17.86 -8.86
C LEU A 6 6.07 18.94 -8.87
N THR A 7 6.85 19.05 -7.79
CA THR A 7 7.85 20.12 -7.64
C THR A 7 8.98 19.93 -8.63
N GLY A 8 9.27 20.96 -9.44
CA GLY A 8 10.29 20.90 -10.49
C GLY A 8 9.79 20.39 -11.84
N HIS A 9 8.52 19.98 -11.95
CA HIS A 9 7.88 19.61 -13.21
C HIS A 9 6.97 20.73 -13.72
N GLN A 10 6.79 20.80 -15.03
CA GLN A 10 5.93 21.80 -15.69
C GLN A 10 5.00 21.11 -16.69
N ALA A 11 3.79 21.64 -16.83
CA ALA A 11 2.81 21.23 -17.83
C ALA A 11 2.04 22.47 -18.29
N GLU A 12 1.56 22.47 -19.54
CA GLU A 12 0.71 23.53 -20.08
C GLU A 12 -0.60 23.66 -19.28
N GLN A 13 -1.13 22.52 -18.81
CA GLN A 13 -2.33 22.46 -17.99
C GLN A 13 -2.13 21.47 -16.83
N VAL A 14 -2.56 21.87 -15.63
CA VAL A 14 -2.58 21.02 -14.44
C VAL A 14 -4.03 20.87 -13.97
N ILE A 15 -4.52 19.63 -13.92
CA ILE A 15 -5.91 19.32 -13.59
C ILE A 15 -5.95 18.42 -12.36
N ASN A 16 -6.76 18.80 -11.36
CA ASN A 16 -7.06 17.93 -10.23
C ASN A 16 -8.18 16.96 -10.60
N SER A 17 -7.83 15.71 -10.92
CA SER A 17 -8.81 14.70 -11.33
C SER A 17 -9.67 14.14 -10.17
N ALA A 18 -9.46 14.57 -8.92
CA ALA A 18 -10.25 14.09 -7.77
C ALA A 18 -11.74 14.52 -7.85
N GLU A 19 -12.04 15.55 -8.64
CA GLU A 19 -13.38 16.10 -8.83
C GLU A 19 -14.06 15.60 -10.12
N LEU A 20 -13.35 14.77 -10.89
CA LEU A 20 -13.78 14.32 -12.21
C LEU A 20 -14.24 12.86 -12.18
N HIS A 21 -15.22 12.53 -13.01
CA HIS A 21 -15.58 11.14 -13.31
C HIS A 21 -14.79 10.61 -14.51
N LEU A 22 -14.84 9.28 -14.74
CA LEU A 22 -14.05 8.60 -15.77
C LEU A 22 -14.18 9.25 -17.16
N GLU A 23 -15.41 9.47 -17.63
CA GLU A 23 -15.65 10.06 -18.96
C GLU A 23 -15.00 11.44 -19.12
N GLN A 24 -15.07 12.30 -18.10
CA GLN A 24 -14.39 13.61 -18.12
C GLN A 24 -12.88 13.47 -18.22
N ILE A 25 -12.30 12.51 -17.48
CA ILE A 25 -10.86 12.24 -17.51
C ILE A 25 -10.45 11.76 -18.91
N ILE A 26 -11.22 10.84 -19.51
CA ILE A 26 -10.93 10.31 -20.84
C ILE A 26 -11.09 11.40 -21.91
N GLU A 27 -12.10 12.25 -21.82
CA GLU A 27 -12.28 13.34 -22.78
C GLU A 27 -11.10 14.34 -22.74
N LEU A 28 -10.58 14.65 -21.54
CA LEU A 28 -9.38 15.49 -21.42
C LEU A 28 -8.16 14.86 -22.08
N ILE A 29 -7.96 13.55 -21.90
CA ILE A 29 -6.84 12.82 -22.53
C ILE A 29 -7.01 12.82 -24.05
N LYS A 30 -8.23 12.57 -24.54
CA LYS A 30 -8.54 12.56 -25.98
C LYS A 30 -8.32 13.93 -26.63
N VAL A 31 -8.70 15.02 -25.95
CA VAL A 31 -8.47 16.39 -26.44
C VAL A 31 -6.98 16.70 -26.51
N ALA A 32 -6.18 16.25 -25.55
CA ALA A 32 -4.73 16.42 -25.58
C ALA A 32 -4.07 15.59 -26.69
N ASP A 33 -4.46 14.32 -26.84
CA ASP A 33 -3.99 13.42 -27.90
C ASP A 33 -4.29 13.96 -29.30
N ALA A 34 -5.50 14.47 -29.53
CA ALA A 34 -5.88 15.11 -30.80
C ALA A 34 -5.06 16.36 -31.15
N LYS A 35 -4.38 16.97 -30.16
CA LYS A 35 -3.46 18.10 -30.33
C LYS A 35 -1.99 17.66 -30.41
N GLY A 36 -1.70 16.36 -30.30
CA GLY A 36 -0.34 15.83 -30.23
C GLY A 36 0.40 16.20 -28.93
N GLN A 37 -0.34 16.37 -27.82
CA GLN A 37 0.23 16.72 -26.52
C GLN A 37 0.44 15.46 -25.66
N ASP A 38 1.58 15.39 -24.99
CA ASP A 38 1.84 14.35 -24.00
C ASP A 38 1.00 14.57 -22.73
N VAL A 39 0.52 13.47 -22.13
CA VAL A 39 -0.29 13.50 -20.90
C VAL A 39 0.39 12.71 -19.79
N ALA A 40 0.70 13.40 -18.69
CA ALA A 40 1.19 12.77 -17.46
C ALA A 40 0.04 12.62 -16.44
N ARG A 41 -0.49 11.41 -16.29
CA ARG A 41 -1.49 11.10 -15.24
C ARG A 41 -0.82 10.51 -14.01
N VAL A 42 -0.70 11.31 -12.95
CA VAL A 42 0.08 10.95 -11.76
C VAL A 42 -0.78 10.23 -10.72
N HIS A 43 -0.36 9.03 -10.32
CA HIS A 43 -1.02 8.20 -9.32
C HIS A 43 -0.23 8.13 -8.01
N SER A 44 -0.94 7.92 -6.90
CA SER A 44 -0.29 7.70 -5.60
C SER A 44 0.32 6.31 -5.51
N GLY A 45 1.57 6.24 -5.07
CA GLY A 45 2.27 4.97 -4.89
C GLY A 45 2.59 4.30 -6.22
N ASP A 46 2.25 3.03 -6.34
CA ASP A 46 2.34 2.30 -7.60
C ASP A 46 0.95 2.16 -8.24
N PRO A 47 0.78 2.44 -9.54
CA PRO A 47 -0.52 2.36 -10.22
C PRO A 47 -1.18 0.97 -10.19
N SER A 48 -0.40 -0.12 -10.03
CA SER A 48 -0.91 -1.49 -10.02
C SER A 48 -1.75 -1.83 -8.80
N LEU A 49 -1.61 -1.10 -7.69
CA LEU A 49 -2.30 -1.39 -6.43
C LEU A 49 -3.33 -0.31 -6.11
N TYR A 50 -4.61 -0.68 -6.21
CA TYR A 50 -5.76 0.17 -5.87
C TYR A 50 -5.79 1.54 -6.59
N GLY A 51 -5.04 1.68 -7.69
CA GLY A 51 -4.91 2.92 -8.45
C GLY A 51 -6.06 3.22 -9.42
N ALA A 52 -7.01 2.29 -9.57
CA ALA A 52 -8.15 2.38 -10.49
C ALA A 52 -7.76 2.70 -11.96
N ILE A 53 -6.60 2.19 -12.41
CA ILE A 53 -6.12 2.41 -13.78
C ILE A 53 -6.76 1.50 -14.82
N GLY A 54 -7.35 0.37 -14.40
CA GLY A 54 -7.88 -0.64 -15.33
C GLY A 54 -8.98 -0.11 -16.26
N GLU A 55 -9.92 0.68 -15.72
CA GLU A 55 -11.00 1.27 -16.52
C GLU A 55 -10.49 2.27 -17.55
N GLN A 56 -9.45 3.03 -17.22
CA GLN A 56 -8.86 4.01 -18.13
C GLN A 56 -8.04 3.33 -19.21
N ILE A 57 -7.24 2.34 -18.84
CA ILE A 57 -6.49 1.52 -19.81
C ILE A 57 -7.43 0.92 -20.85
N ARG A 58 -8.59 0.40 -20.41
CA ARG A 58 -9.61 -0.10 -21.34
C ARG A 58 -10.06 0.99 -22.31
N CYS A 59 -10.45 2.15 -21.81
CA CYS A 59 -10.88 3.27 -22.67
C CYS A 59 -9.77 3.76 -23.62
N LEU A 60 -8.53 3.89 -23.16
CA LEU A 60 -7.40 4.32 -24.00
C LEU A 60 -7.11 3.30 -25.11
N ARG A 61 -7.19 1.99 -24.81
CA ARG A 61 -7.06 0.92 -25.82
C ARG A 61 -8.18 0.99 -26.86
N GLU A 62 -9.42 1.21 -26.45
CA GLU A 62 -10.56 1.35 -27.35
C GLU A 62 -10.42 2.57 -28.27
N LEU A 63 -9.79 3.65 -27.79
CA LEU A 63 -9.53 4.87 -28.56
C LEU A 63 -8.25 4.80 -29.42
N GLY A 64 -7.41 3.77 -29.25
CA GLY A 64 -6.13 3.68 -29.93
C GLY A 64 -5.07 4.67 -29.42
N ILE A 65 -5.24 5.22 -28.21
CA ILE A 65 -4.31 6.17 -27.60
C ILE A 65 -3.18 5.38 -26.92
N ALA A 66 -1.93 5.68 -27.30
CA ALA A 66 -0.76 5.05 -26.71
C ALA A 66 -0.56 5.50 -25.25
N PHE A 67 -0.11 4.57 -24.41
CA PHE A 67 0.20 4.88 -23.01
C PHE A 67 1.32 3.96 -22.49
N GLU A 68 1.98 4.43 -21.44
CA GLU A 68 2.97 3.68 -20.68
C GLU A 68 2.63 3.74 -19.19
N ILE A 69 2.86 2.63 -18.46
CA ILE A 69 2.73 2.59 -17.01
C ILE A 69 4.13 2.68 -16.41
N ILE A 70 4.42 3.80 -15.75
CA ILE A 70 5.67 3.98 -15.02
C ILE A 70 5.49 3.40 -13.60
N PRO A 71 6.29 2.41 -13.19
CA PRO A 71 6.18 1.82 -11.86
C PRO A 71 6.57 2.83 -10.78
N GLY A 72 5.93 2.72 -9.62
CA GLY A 72 6.14 3.57 -8.46
C GLY A 72 6.56 2.79 -7.22
N VAL A 73 6.78 3.52 -6.13
CA VAL A 73 7.05 2.94 -4.81
C VAL A 73 5.73 2.82 -4.05
N THR A 74 5.34 1.59 -3.71
CA THR A 74 4.08 1.33 -2.99
C THR A 74 4.11 1.90 -1.58
N ALA A 75 2.93 2.21 -1.02
CA ALA A 75 2.83 2.62 0.38
C ALA A 75 3.37 1.53 1.34
N THR A 76 3.19 0.25 1.00
CA THR A 76 3.76 -0.88 1.76
C THR A 76 5.28 -0.80 1.84
N ALA A 77 5.96 -0.62 0.70
CA ALA A 77 7.41 -0.50 0.67
C ALA A 77 7.90 0.73 1.44
N ALA A 78 7.25 1.88 1.26
CA ALA A 78 7.58 3.11 1.98
C ALA A 78 7.42 2.95 3.50
N CYS A 79 6.34 2.32 3.96
CA CYS A 79 6.09 2.08 5.38
C CYS A 79 7.10 1.09 5.98
N ALA A 80 7.41 0.00 5.28
CA ALA A 80 8.41 -0.96 5.72
C ALA A 80 9.79 -0.30 5.88
N ALA A 81 10.19 0.54 4.92
CA ALA A 81 11.44 1.29 4.99
C ALA A 81 11.48 2.28 6.17
N ILE A 82 10.39 3.00 6.43
CA ILE A 82 10.29 3.93 7.58
C ILE A 82 10.43 3.20 8.90
N LEU A 83 9.85 1.99 9.01
CA LEU A 83 9.97 1.17 10.20
C LEU A 83 11.31 0.43 10.31
N GLY A 84 12.16 0.48 9.28
CA GLY A 84 13.37 -0.34 9.20
C GLY A 84 13.09 -1.85 9.18
N ALA A 85 11.92 -2.26 8.66
CA ALA A 85 11.44 -3.62 8.75
C ALA A 85 11.53 -4.35 7.39
N GLU A 86 12.08 -5.56 7.41
CA GLU A 86 11.90 -6.54 6.33
C GLU A 86 10.57 -7.28 6.55
N LEU A 87 9.68 -7.27 5.56
CA LEU A 87 8.33 -7.85 5.71
C LEU A 87 8.30 -9.38 5.58
N THR A 88 9.42 -9.98 5.18
CA THR A 88 9.61 -11.42 5.01
C THR A 88 10.86 -11.87 5.76
N LEU A 89 10.68 -12.50 6.92
CA LEU A 89 11.79 -13.01 7.72
C LEU A 89 11.78 -14.54 7.75
N PRO A 90 12.94 -15.20 7.62
CA PRO A 90 13.05 -16.65 7.81
C PRO A 90 12.39 -17.11 9.11
N ASP A 91 11.70 -18.24 9.06
CA ASP A 91 10.97 -18.87 10.18
C ASP A 91 9.84 -18.03 10.83
N ILE A 92 9.59 -16.81 10.35
CA ILE A 92 8.54 -15.93 10.85
C ILE A 92 7.46 -15.71 9.78
N SER A 93 7.83 -15.22 8.61
CA SER A 93 6.90 -15.05 7.50
C SER A 93 7.64 -14.99 6.18
N GLN A 94 7.22 -15.79 5.20
CA GLN A 94 7.73 -15.76 3.82
C GLN A 94 6.68 -15.24 2.83
N THR A 95 5.61 -14.65 3.36
CA THR A 95 4.45 -14.21 2.58
C THR A 95 4.03 -12.83 3.06
N VAL A 96 3.72 -11.94 2.12
CA VAL A 96 3.09 -10.66 2.40
C VAL A 96 1.74 -10.61 1.71
N ILE A 97 0.66 -10.42 2.47
CA ILE A 97 -0.69 -10.22 1.93
C ILE A 97 -0.93 -8.72 1.80
N LEU A 98 -1.15 -8.25 0.57
CA LEU A 98 -1.60 -6.89 0.29
C LEU A 98 -3.13 -6.92 0.14
N THR A 99 -3.83 -6.26 1.05
CA THR A 99 -5.30 -6.21 1.02
C THR A 99 -5.82 -4.82 1.38
N ARG A 100 -7.13 -4.65 1.28
CA ARG A 100 -7.86 -3.47 1.78
C ARG A 100 -8.97 -3.91 2.71
N TYR A 101 -9.36 -3.04 3.63
CA TYR A 101 -10.58 -3.26 4.41
C TYR A 101 -11.79 -2.68 3.68
N ALA A 102 -12.89 -3.42 3.63
CA ALA A 102 -14.10 -3.03 2.94
C ALA A 102 -15.28 -3.00 3.92
N GLU A 103 -15.82 -1.81 4.19
CA GLU A 103 -17.02 -1.68 5.03
C GLU A 103 -18.30 -1.54 4.19
N LYS A 104 -18.24 -0.71 3.14
CA LYS A 104 -19.40 -0.39 2.29
C LYS A 104 -19.38 -1.10 0.93
N THR A 105 -18.23 -1.68 0.57
CA THR A 105 -18.04 -2.39 -0.68
C THR A 105 -17.79 -3.86 -0.37
N VAL A 106 -18.22 -4.72 -1.27
CA VAL A 106 -18.03 -6.17 -1.12
C VAL A 106 -16.61 -6.52 -1.56
N MET A 107 -15.93 -7.38 -0.79
CA MET A 107 -14.72 -8.05 -1.23
C MET A 107 -15.13 -9.31 -2.02
N PRO A 108 -14.34 -9.72 -3.03
CA PRO A 108 -14.52 -11.04 -3.64
C PRO A 108 -14.54 -12.15 -2.58
N ALA A 109 -15.29 -13.22 -2.84
CA ALA A 109 -15.37 -14.35 -1.92
C ALA A 109 -13.97 -14.94 -1.67
N GLY A 110 -13.61 -15.15 -0.40
CA GLY A 110 -12.29 -15.63 0.01
C GLY A 110 -11.25 -14.53 0.27
N GLU A 111 -11.54 -13.28 -0.09
CA GLU A 111 -10.69 -12.12 0.22
C GLU A 111 -11.17 -11.34 1.45
N GLU A 112 -12.09 -11.90 2.23
CA GLU A 112 -12.48 -11.34 3.52
C GLU A 112 -11.28 -11.33 4.48
N LEU A 113 -11.22 -10.34 5.36
CA LEU A 113 -10.06 -10.15 6.25
C LEU A 113 -9.81 -11.39 7.12
N ALA A 114 -10.87 -11.97 7.70
CA ALA A 114 -10.78 -13.20 8.47
C ALA A 114 -10.26 -14.40 7.64
N SER A 115 -10.67 -14.53 6.38
CA SER A 115 -10.19 -15.58 5.46
C SER A 115 -8.69 -15.45 5.23
N LEU A 116 -8.24 -14.23 4.89
CA LEU A 116 -6.82 -13.92 4.68
C LEU A 116 -6.00 -14.09 5.97
N ALA A 117 -6.57 -13.77 7.13
CA ALA A 117 -5.91 -13.85 8.42
C ALA A 117 -5.55 -15.28 8.84
N GLN A 118 -6.25 -16.30 8.32
CA GLN A 118 -5.95 -17.71 8.61
C GLN A 118 -4.53 -18.11 8.22
N HIS A 119 -3.93 -17.45 7.23
CA HIS A 119 -2.56 -17.70 6.80
C HIS A 119 -1.51 -17.22 7.79
N LYS A 120 -1.86 -16.33 8.72
CA LYS A 120 -0.94 -15.72 9.71
C LYS A 120 0.31 -15.07 9.10
N ALA A 121 0.24 -14.70 7.83
CA ALA A 121 1.31 -14.04 7.09
C ALA A 121 1.48 -12.58 7.53
N THR A 122 2.58 -11.93 7.14
CA THR A 122 2.66 -10.47 7.23
C THR A 122 1.54 -9.86 6.37
N MET A 123 0.81 -8.89 6.89
CA MET A 123 -0.34 -8.30 6.20
C MET A 123 -0.23 -6.77 6.16
N ALA A 124 -0.41 -6.22 4.96
CA ALA A 124 -0.50 -4.78 4.73
C ALA A 124 -1.93 -4.41 4.31
N ILE A 125 -2.65 -3.73 5.20
CA ILE A 125 -4.06 -3.39 5.02
C ILE A 125 -4.19 -1.92 4.63
N HIS A 126 -4.62 -1.70 3.40
CA HIS A 126 -4.90 -0.39 2.83
C HIS A 126 -6.34 0.04 3.16
N LEU A 127 -6.58 1.36 3.09
CA LEU A 127 -7.93 1.94 3.20
C LEU A 127 -8.71 1.57 4.49
N GLY A 128 -8.00 1.14 5.54
CA GLY A 128 -8.62 0.51 6.72
C GLY A 128 -8.64 1.33 8.00
N VAL A 129 -7.83 2.40 8.14
CA VAL A 129 -7.56 3.04 9.45
C VAL A 129 -8.79 3.54 10.20
N LYS A 130 -9.86 3.95 9.51
CA LYS A 130 -11.12 4.35 10.15
C LYS A 130 -11.88 3.19 10.80
N ASN A 131 -11.58 1.97 10.37
CA ASN A 131 -12.19 0.72 10.82
C ASN A 131 -11.21 -0.10 11.66
N LEU A 132 -10.19 0.55 12.26
CA LEU A 132 -9.13 -0.14 12.99
C LEU A 132 -9.67 -1.06 14.10
N ASP A 133 -10.69 -0.63 14.84
CA ASP A 133 -11.30 -1.46 15.90
C ASP A 133 -11.89 -2.77 15.34
N LYS A 134 -12.56 -2.70 14.19
CA LYS A 134 -13.14 -3.88 13.53
C LYS A 134 -12.05 -4.79 12.98
N ILE A 135 -11.04 -4.19 12.32
CA ILE A 135 -9.86 -4.90 11.81
C ILE A 135 -9.19 -5.65 12.96
N VAL A 136 -8.92 -4.99 14.08
CA VAL A 136 -8.32 -5.61 15.27
C VAL A 136 -9.17 -6.77 15.77
N ALA A 137 -10.48 -6.58 15.92
CA ALA A 137 -11.40 -7.62 16.39
C ALA A 137 -11.41 -8.86 15.46
N GLU A 138 -11.34 -8.67 14.15
CA GLU A 138 -11.27 -9.75 13.16
C GLU A 138 -9.91 -10.45 13.15
N LEU A 139 -8.81 -9.74 13.46
CA LEU A 139 -7.46 -10.31 13.43
C LEU A 139 -7.05 -11.04 14.72
N ILE A 140 -7.54 -10.60 15.89
CA ILE A 140 -7.17 -11.18 17.20
C ILE A 140 -7.36 -12.71 17.26
N PRO A 141 -8.48 -13.30 16.77
CA PRO A 141 -8.68 -14.75 16.79
C PRO A 141 -7.61 -15.55 16.02
N HIS A 142 -6.94 -14.94 15.05
CA HIS A 142 -5.96 -15.61 14.19
C HIS A 142 -4.51 -15.33 14.60
N TYR A 143 -4.22 -14.07 14.93
CA TYR A 143 -2.85 -13.60 15.21
C TYR A 143 -2.49 -13.58 16.70
N GLY A 144 -3.49 -13.54 17.59
CA GLY A 144 -3.32 -13.30 19.03
C GLY A 144 -3.27 -11.80 19.36
N SER A 145 -3.76 -11.43 20.53
CA SER A 145 -3.81 -10.02 20.98
C SER A 145 -2.43 -9.40 21.17
N ASP A 146 -1.41 -10.22 21.38
CA ASP A 146 0.00 -9.85 21.49
C ASP A 146 0.68 -9.65 20.12
N CYS A 147 0.00 -9.92 19.00
CA CYS A 147 0.60 -9.79 17.68
C CYS A 147 1.02 -8.34 17.40
N PRO A 148 2.26 -8.11 16.96
CA PRO A 148 2.74 -6.78 16.58
C PRO A 148 1.96 -6.19 15.40
N ILE A 149 1.71 -4.89 15.51
CA ILE A 149 1.04 -4.08 14.50
C ILE A 149 1.63 -2.66 14.52
N ALA A 150 1.73 -2.07 13.33
CA ALA A 150 2.11 -0.68 13.14
C ALA A 150 1.06 0.03 12.28
N VAL A 151 0.78 1.29 12.62
CA VAL A 151 -0.06 2.18 11.80
C VAL A 151 0.74 3.41 11.44
N ILE A 152 0.95 3.60 10.14
CA ILE A 152 1.86 4.59 9.58
C ILE A 152 1.03 5.60 8.82
N HIS A 153 1.02 6.85 9.28
CA HIS A 153 0.31 7.96 8.68
C HIS A 153 1.21 8.71 7.70
N ARG A 154 0.72 8.88 6.46
CA ARG A 154 1.37 9.68 5.42
C ARG A 154 2.87 9.40 5.27
N ALA A 155 3.23 8.12 5.20
CA ALA A 155 4.60 7.69 4.92
C ALA A 155 5.24 8.50 3.78
N SER A 156 6.46 9.00 3.98
CA SER A 156 7.26 9.88 3.09
C SER A 156 6.80 11.34 2.95
N TRP A 157 5.69 11.74 3.58
CA TRP A 157 5.31 13.15 3.62
C TRP A 157 6.08 13.89 4.72
N PRO A 158 6.22 15.22 4.63
CA PRO A 158 6.87 16.01 5.69
C PRO A 158 6.25 15.85 7.08
N ASP A 159 4.95 15.56 7.14
CA ASP A 159 4.18 15.33 8.36
C ASP A 159 3.94 13.84 8.64
N GLN A 160 4.80 12.95 8.14
CA GLN A 160 4.72 11.53 8.45
C GLN A 160 4.79 11.29 9.97
N ASP A 161 4.02 10.32 10.45
CA ASP A 161 4.02 9.88 11.85
C ASP A 161 3.57 8.42 11.91
N TRP A 162 3.90 7.71 12.98
CA TRP A 162 3.52 6.31 13.14
C TRP A 162 3.37 5.92 14.60
N VAL A 163 2.67 4.81 14.82
CA VAL A 163 2.60 4.14 16.12
C VAL A 163 2.81 2.65 15.94
N GLN A 164 3.54 2.05 16.87
CA GLN A 164 3.73 0.60 16.98
C GLN A 164 3.14 0.10 18.30
N GLY A 165 2.66 -1.14 18.28
CA GLY A 165 2.06 -1.77 19.43
C GLY A 165 1.66 -3.20 19.11
N THR A 166 0.65 -3.66 19.83
CA THR A 166 0.04 -4.97 19.60
C THR A 166 -1.42 -4.79 19.21
N LEU A 167 -2.04 -5.86 18.70
CA LEU A 167 -3.48 -5.85 18.42
C LEU A 167 -4.30 -5.45 19.66
N ALA A 168 -3.80 -5.69 20.88
CA ALA A 168 -4.46 -5.28 22.11
C ALA A 168 -4.48 -3.75 22.37
N ASP A 169 -3.48 -3.00 21.91
CA ASP A 169 -3.29 -1.59 22.33
C ASP A 169 -3.30 -0.56 21.19
N ILE A 170 -3.21 -1.02 19.94
CA ILE A 170 -2.98 -0.15 18.79
C ILE A 170 -4.10 0.85 18.56
N ALA A 171 -5.36 0.46 18.81
CA ALA A 171 -6.52 1.31 18.61
C ALA A 171 -6.44 2.58 19.47
N ALA A 172 -6.09 2.43 20.75
CA ALA A 172 -5.91 3.56 21.67
C ALA A 172 -4.74 4.46 21.25
N LYS A 173 -3.62 3.87 20.81
CA LYS A 173 -2.45 4.63 20.33
C LYS A 173 -2.77 5.44 19.07
N VAL A 174 -3.50 4.86 18.12
CA VAL A 174 -3.94 5.53 16.90
C VAL A 174 -4.93 6.65 17.20
N GLN A 175 -5.87 6.42 18.13
CA GLN A 175 -6.81 7.44 18.58
C GLN A 175 -6.10 8.64 19.21
N ALA A 176 -5.10 8.41 20.07
CA ALA A 176 -4.32 9.46 20.71
C ALA A 176 -3.56 10.34 19.70
N LYS A 177 -3.09 9.75 18.59
CA LYS A 177 -2.45 10.47 17.48
C LYS A 177 -3.44 11.12 16.51
N GLY A 178 -4.71 10.73 16.53
CA GLY A 178 -5.73 11.27 15.65
C GLY A 178 -5.57 10.87 14.18
N PHE A 179 -4.97 9.72 13.87
CA PHE A 179 -4.84 9.26 12.48
C PHE A 179 -6.21 8.85 11.94
N ARG A 180 -6.74 9.63 10.98
CA ARG A 180 -8.10 9.42 10.45
C ARG A 180 -8.16 8.98 8.98
N ARG A 181 -7.10 9.24 8.21
CA ARG A 181 -7.02 9.00 6.76
C ARG A 181 -5.56 8.76 6.37
N THR A 182 -5.34 8.26 5.15
CA THR A 182 -4.01 8.12 4.54
C THR A 182 -3.02 7.44 5.48
N ALA A 183 -3.39 6.25 5.95
CA ALA A 183 -2.53 5.44 6.78
C ALA A 183 -2.54 4.00 6.27
N LEU A 184 -1.40 3.34 6.40
CA LEU A 184 -1.23 1.91 6.18
C LEU A 184 -1.18 1.20 7.53
N ILE A 185 -1.83 0.05 7.61
CA ILE A 185 -1.74 -0.85 8.76
C ILE A 185 -0.85 -2.02 8.35
N LEU A 186 0.24 -2.25 9.06
CA LEU A 186 1.09 -3.43 8.92
C LEU A 186 0.90 -4.32 10.14
N VAL A 187 0.56 -5.59 9.93
CA VAL A 187 0.37 -6.59 11.00
C VAL A 187 1.29 -7.76 10.74
N GLY A 188 1.95 -8.26 11.77
CA GLY A 188 2.72 -9.49 11.66
C GLY A 188 3.86 -9.57 12.66
N ARG A 189 4.24 -10.82 12.97
CA ARG A 189 5.33 -11.12 13.90
C ARG A 189 6.69 -10.58 13.43
N VAL A 190 6.84 -10.25 12.14
CA VAL A 190 8.04 -9.62 11.59
C VAL A 190 8.34 -8.23 12.18
N LEU A 191 7.34 -7.55 12.77
CA LEU A 191 7.50 -6.17 13.26
C LEU A 191 8.11 -6.06 14.68
N ALA A 192 8.37 -7.17 15.37
CA ALA A 192 8.90 -7.16 16.74
C ALA A 192 10.13 -8.05 16.95
N ASN A 193 10.67 -8.66 15.90
CA ASN A 193 11.75 -9.64 16.03
C ASN A 193 13.08 -9.07 15.51
N ASP A 194 13.95 -8.68 16.45
CA ASP A 194 15.38 -8.40 16.17
C ASP A 194 16.20 -9.69 16.03
N SER A 195 15.64 -10.83 16.45
CA SER A 195 16.27 -12.15 16.41
C SER A 195 15.47 -13.10 15.53
N PHE A 196 15.93 -13.28 14.29
CA PHE A 196 15.42 -14.24 13.31
C PHE A 196 16.58 -15.02 12.69
N ALA A 197 16.32 -16.17 12.07
CA ALA A 197 17.38 -16.96 11.45
C ALA A 197 18.06 -16.18 10.32
N GLU A 198 19.38 -16.28 10.21
CA GLU A 198 20.11 -15.64 9.13
C GLU A 198 19.60 -16.12 7.76
N SER A 199 19.47 -15.19 6.82
CA SER A 199 19.13 -15.54 5.44
C SER A 199 20.17 -16.48 4.84
N SER A 200 19.69 -17.55 4.21
CA SER A 200 20.53 -18.48 3.42
C SER A 200 21.34 -17.75 2.35
N LEU A 201 20.88 -16.59 1.87
CA LEU A 201 21.58 -15.76 0.89
C LEU A 201 22.96 -15.30 1.39
N TYR A 202 23.07 -14.94 2.67
CA TYR A 202 24.31 -14.42 3.25
C TYR A 202 25.08 -15.47 4.04
N ARG A 203 24.46 -16.61 4.38
CA ARG A 203 25.07 -17.67 5.16
C ARG A 203 26.39 -18.13 4.54
N ALA A 204 27.48 -18.04 5.32
CA ALA A 204 28.84 -18.26 4.83
C ALA A 204 29.03 -19.64 4.16
N GLY A 205 28.38 -20.69 4.66
CA GLY A 205 28.45 -22.05 4.14
C GLY A 205 27.36 -22.41 3.12
N HIS A 206 26.62 -21.45 2.56
CA HIS A 206 25.65 -21.71 1.50
C HIS A 206 26.25 -21.39 0.13
N ALA A 207 26.49 -22.44 -0.65
CA ALA A 207 26.88 -22.29 -2.04
C ALA A 207 25.71 -21.71 -2.84
N HIS A 208 25.94 -20.59 -3.51
CA HIS A 208 24.98 -20.00 -4.44
C HIS A 208 25.73 -19.37 -5.61
N LEU A 209 24.99 -18.88 -6.61
CA LEU A 209 25.54 -18.46 -7.90
C LEU A 209 26.76 -17.52 -7.82
N TYR A 210 26.83 -16.67 -6.77
CA TYR A 210 27.89 -15.69 -6.58
C TYR A 210 28.91 -16.06 -5.46
N ARG A 211 28.73 -17.19 -4.77
CA ARG A 211 29.67 -17.78 -3.78
C ARG A 211 29.57 -19.30 -3.89
N PRO A 212 30.32 -19.93 -4.82
CA PRO A 212 30.30 -21.38 -5.01
C PRO A 212 30.96 -22.15 -3.86
#